data_AF-A0A7C7IZ66-F1
#
_entry.id   AF-A0A7C7IZ66-F1
#
_cell.length_a   1.000
_cell.length_b   1.000
_cell.length_c   1.000
_cell.angle_alpha   90.00
_cell.angle_beta   90.00
_cell.angle_gamma   90.00
#
_symmetry.space_group_name_H-M   'P 1'
#
loop_
_entity.id
_entity.type
_entity.pdbx_description
1 polymer ?
#
loop_
_entity_poly.entity_id
_entity_poly.type
_entity_poly.pdbx_seq_one_letter_code
_entity_poly.pdbx_strand_id
1 'polypeptide(L)' 'QAHQDVDGNGNWSNNRWSVVFKRALTTSDANDTQFKGSKTPMGIAVWNGQNKERNGQKAVTQWQELQY' A
#
# COMPACT_ATOMS: atom_id res chain seq x y z
N GLN A 1 -4.46 0.66 14.99
CA GLN A 1 -4.68 1.82 14.10
C GLN A 1 -6.14 2.24 14.19
N ALA A 2 -6.43 3.47 14.64
CA ALA A 2 -7.78 4.02 14.71
C ALA A 2 -8.01 5.16 13.70
N HIS A 3 -6.94 5.63 13.05
CA HIS A 3 -6.94 6.71 12.07
C HIS A 3 -6.79 6.14 10.66
N GLN A 4 -7.50 6.73 9.70
CA GLN A 4 -7.35 6.44 8.28
C GLN A 4 -6.73 7.66 7.59
N ASP A 5 -5.41 7.63 7.44
CA ASP A 5 -4.62 8.75 6.92
C ASP A 5 -4.23 8.59 5.44
N VAL A 6 -4.78 7.56 4.78
CA VAL A 6 -4.52 7.22 3.38
C VAL A 6 -5.83 7.28 2.58
N ASP A 7 -5.83 8.11 1.54
CA ASP A 7 -6.84 8.09 0.49
C ASP A 7 -6.50 7.00 -0.52
N GLY A 8 -7.50 6.20 -0.93
CA GLY A 8 -7.35 5.17 -1.96
C GLY A 8 -8.31 5.39 -3.11
N ASN A 9 -7.82 5.24 -4.34
CA ASN A 9 -8.66 5.18 -5.54
C ASN A 9 -8.27 3.97 -6.40
N GLY A 10 -9.26 3.21 -6.88
CA GLY A 10 -9.07 2.08 -7.75
C GLY A 10 -9.93 2.18 -9.01
N ASN A 11 -9.34 1.89 -10.16
CA ASN A 11 -10.02 1.76 -11.44
C ASN A 11 -9.77 0.35 -12.01
N TRP A 12 -10.85 -0.31 -12.43
CA TRP A 12 -10.76 -1.55 -13.19
C TRP A 12 -11.08 -1.27 -14.66
N SER A 13 -10.12 -1.53 -15.53
CA SER A 13 -10.30 -1.44 -16.99
C SER A 13 -9.33 -2.37 -17.70
N ASN A 14 -9.69 -2.84 -18.89
CA ASN A 14 -8.84 -3.72 -19.72
C ASN A 14 -8.24 -4.91 -18.95
N ASN A 15 -9.06 -5.55 -18.12
CA ASN A 15 -8.69 -6.70 -17.30
C ASN A 15 -7.52 -6.43 -16.33
N ARG A 16 -7.40 -5.19 -15.83
CA ARG A 16 -6.35 -4.76 -14.92
C ARG A 16 -6.87 -3.75 -13.90
N TRP A 17 -6.34 -3.83 -12.68
CA TRP A 17 -6.50 -2.81 -11.66
C TRP A 17 -5.41 -1.75 -11.79
N SER A 18 -5.82 -0.48 -11.76
CA SER A 18 -4.95 0.66 -11.48
C SER A 18 -5.37 1.25 -10.15
N VAL A 19 -4.45 1.33 -9.20
CA VAL A 19 -4.72 1.77 -7.82
C VAL A 19 -3.74 2.86 -7.43
N VAL A 20 -4.24 3.92 -6.82
CA VAL A 20 -3.46 5.01 -6.23
C VAL A 20 -3.75 5.09 -4.75
N PHE A 21 -2.67 5.13 -3.96
CA PHE A 21 -2.72 5.47 -2.54
C PHE A 21 -2.08 6.85 -2.37
N LYS A 22 -2.76 7.75 -1.67
CA LYS A 22 -2.27 9.12 -1.40
C LYS A 22 -2.32 9.37 0.10
N ARG A 23 -1.23 9.90 0.65
CA ARG A 23 -1.13 10.33 2.05
C ARG A 23 -0.15 11.48 2.17
N ALA A 24 -0.16 12.17 3.29
CA ALA A 24 0.93 13.07 3.64
C ALA A 24 2.24 12.28 3.89
N LEU A 25 3.38 12.88 3.56
CA LEU A 25 4.71 12.29 3.81
C LEU A 25 4.97 12.11 5.31
N THR A 26 4.43 13.01 6.13
CA THR A 26 4.51 12.95 7.59
C THR A 26 3.11 13.13 8.19
N THR A 27 2.88 12.47 9.33
CA THR A 27 1.64 12.54 10.10
C THR A 27 1.97 12.69 11.59
N SER A 28 0.98 13.03 12.42
CA SER A 28 1.14 13.07 13.87
C SER A 28 1.00 11.70 14.54
N ASP A 29 0.56 10.67 13.82
CA ASP A 29 0.43 9.31 14.34
C ASP A 29 1.80 8.62 14.40
N ALA A 30 2.20 8.20 15.60
CA ALA A 30 3.48 7.53 15.82
C ALA A 30 3.54 6.11 15.22
N ASN A 31 2.40 5.51 14.86
CA ASN A 31 2.33 4.18 14.24
C ASN A 31 2.51 4.24 12.71
N ASP A 32 2.47 5.43 12.13
CA ASP A 32 2.67 5.63 10.71
C ASP A 32 4.16 5.69 10.36
N THR A 33 4.50 5.11 9.21
CA THR A 33 5.79 5.35 8.56
C THR A 33 5.94 6.83 8.19
N GLN A 34 7.00 7.47 8.70
CA GLN A 34 7.31 8.86 8.45
C GLN A 34 8.34 9.00 7.31
N PHE A 35 7.94 9.55 6.17
CA PHE A 35 8.78 9.68 4.98
C PHE A 35 9.64 10.96 5.04
N LYS A 36 10.61 11.00 5.96
CA LYS A 36 11.48 12.17 6.22
C LYS A 36 12.89 12.06 5.62
N GLY A 37 13.29 10.87 5.17
CA GLY A 37 14.61 10.61 4.60
C GLY A 37 14.61 10.72 3.08
N SER A 38 15.48 9.96 2.44
CA SER A 38 15.48 9.75 0.98
C SER A 38 14.97 8.37 0.56
N LYS A 39 14.69 7.49 1.55
CA LYS A 39 14.27 6.12 1.28
C LYS A 39 13.59 5.41 2.43
N THR A 40 12.80 4.39 2.11
CA THR A 40 12.13 3.53 3.09
C THR A 40 11.86 2.14 2.51
N PRO A 41 11.95 1.05 3.30
CA PRO A 41 11.53 -0.27 2.85
C PRO A 41 10.03 -0.32 2.52
N MET A 42 9.68 -0.91 1.39
CA MET A 42 8.30 -1.05 0.92
C MET A 42 8.03 -2.49 0.46
N GLY A 43 6.85 -3.01 0.78
CA GLY A 43 6.33 -4.25 0.26
C GLY A 43 4.89 -4.08 -0.22
N ILE A 44 4.50 -4.84 -1.24
CA ILE A 44 3.13 -4.84 -1.77
C ILE A 44 2.54 -6.23 -1.57
N ALA A 45 1.30 -6.28 -1.10
CA ALA A 45 0.52 -7.50 -1.03
C ALA A 45 -0.76 -7.36 -1.87
N VAL A 46 -1.08 -8.37 -2.67
CA VAL A 46 -2.24 -8.37 -3.58
C VAL A 46 -3.06 -9.63 -3.36
N TRP A 47 -4.38 -9.45 -3.30
CA TRP A 47 -5.36 -10.52 -3.18
C TRP A 47 -6.20 -10.58 -4.45
N ASN A 48 -6.23 -11.75 -5.09
CA ASN A 48 -7.16 -12.03 -6.17
C ASN A 48 -8.51 -12.54 -5.61
N GLY A 49 -9.49 -11.63 -5.51
CA GLY A 49 -10.82 -11.96 -5.03
C GLY A 49 -11.55 -13.03 -5.86
N GLN A 50 -11.30 -13.12 -7.17
CA GLN A 50 -11.87 -14.18 -8.02
C GLN A 50 -11.30 -15.56 -7.66
N ASN A 51 -10.05 -15.60 -7.20
CA ASN A 51 -9.40 -16.79 -6.64
C ASN A 51 -9.72 -17.01 -5.15
N LYS A 52 -10.66 -16.23 -4.58
CA LYS A 52 -11.09 -16.29 -3.16
C LYS A 52 -9.95 -16.07 -2.15
N GLU A 53 -8.88 -15.40 -2.57
CA GLU A 53 -7.75 -15.06 -1.71
C GLU A 53 -8.18 -14.09 -0.60
N ARG A 54 -7.73 -14.35 0.62
CA ARG A 54 -8.02 -13.55 1.82
C ARG A 54 -6.98 -13.80 2.91
N ASN A 55 -6.86 -12.85 3.85
CA ASN A 55 -5.93 -12.96 4.99
C ASN A 55 -4.50 -13.26 4.50
N GLY A 56 -3.91 -14.39 4.93
CA GLY A 56 -2.57 -14.81 4.51
C GLY A 56 -2.47 -15.41 3.10
N GLN A 57 -3.59 -15.74 2.46
CA GLN A 57 -3.60 -16.22 1.07
C GLN A 57 -3.55 -15.00 0.14
N LYS A 58 -2.34 -14.65 -0.29
CA LYS A 58 -2.05 -13.47 -1.11
C LYS A 58 -0.69 -13.60 -1.78
N ALA A 59 -0.48 -12.90 -2.88
CA ALA A 59 0.85 -12.66 -3.40
C ALA A 59 1.51 -11.51 -2.60
N VAL A 60 2.80 -11.63 -2.30
CA VAL A 60 3.59 -10.58 -1.65
C VAL A 60 4.91 -10.37 -2.39
N THR A 61 5.40 -9.13 -2.42
CA THR A 61 6.78 -8.86 -2.84
C THR A 61 7.74 -9.15 -1.69
N GLN A 62 9.02 -9.36 -2.02
CA GLN A 62 10.10 -9.11 -1.06
C GLN A 62 10.15 -7.62 -0.72
N TRP A 63 10.77 -7.26 0.40
CA TRP A 63 11.05 -5.86 0.71
C TRP A 63 11.88 -5.21 -0.40
N GLN A 64 11.40 -4.08 -0.91
CA GLN A 64 12.09 -3.22 -1.87
C GLN A 64 12.45 -1.90 -1.19
N GLU A 65 13.40 -1.17 -1.77
CA GLU A 65 13.75 0.18 -1.31
C GLU A 65 12.98 1.22 -2.15
N LEU A 66 12.04 1.94 -1.54
CA LEU A 66 11.37 3.07 -2.16
C LEU A 66 12.23 4.32 -1.98
N GLN A 67 12.70 4.91 -3.09
CA GLN A 67 13.42 6.18 -3.10
C GLN A 67 12.44 7.34 -3.27
N TYR A 68 12.67 8.45 -2.57
CA TYR A 68 11.90 9.69 -2.69
C TYR A 68 12.72 10.93 -2.32
#